data_AF-A0A452YM40-F1
#
_entry.id   AF-A0A452YM40-F1
#
_cell.length_a   1.000
_cell.length_b   1.000
_cell.length_c   1.000
_cell.angle_alpha   90.00
_cell.angle_beta   90.00
_cell.angle_gamma   90.00
#
_symmetry.space_group_name_H-M   'P 1'
#
loop_
_entity.id
_entity.type
_entity.pdbx_description
1 polymer ?
#
loop_
_entity_poly.entity_id
_entity_poly.type
_entity_poly.pdbx_seq_one_letter_code
_entity_poly.pdbx_strand_id
1 'polypeptide(L)'
;EWGKVCRAVASFAGTAHGREATEKQLWGVESVSYERSRKLLRETEAAVRLLGSSGGALDFSGLDTVAVESAINCVSGGSVIKGQEAMAVVSLMLFVESLQVTIRAAMKQDEDSHNLLLPLTETILDAVVSKLLVKSIQDVIDDDGSVKDTASPELRRYRDQVQALESRLCQLMDKLIRNADNEASLSEVSIVNGRCCIKITGDKSSSFDGLLLSSGSDAGSMIEPIIAVPLNDELQGARALVVRAELEALSKLTDKILLELDNIQILMQETVTLDKVTARARYSIAYDGTLPDLYLPNIEHGIVNAAKDEPASTTSSAQLTKRPWKLFIPNAYHPLLLQQHQENLRRTKKDVASATAEIRRRRIYGQDIAEEDQLASELDFMKIRVSPRLGVNIVYWHFHWIIYVQFAGF
;
A
#
# COMPACT_ATOMS: atom_id res chain seq x y z
N GLU A 1 -16.90 18.10 -10.76
CA GLU A 1 -15.51 17.82 -11.20
C GLU A 1 -14.52 17.75 -10.04
N TRP A 2 -14.73 18.48 -8.95
CA TRP A 2 -13.88 18.47 -7.75
C TRP A 2 -13.41 17.08 -7.28
N GLY A 3 -14.31 16.11 -7.16
CA GLY A 3 -13.94 14.76 -6.72
C GLY A 3 -12.94 14.04 -7.63
N LYS A 4 -12.93 14.36 -8.93
CA LYS A 4 -11.91 13.83 -9.85
C LYS A 4 -10.54 14.43 -9.54
N VAL A 5 -10.48 15.71 -9.16
CA VAL A 5 -9.25 16.38 -8.71
C VAL A 5 -8.79 15.80 -7.38
N CYS A 6 -9.70 15.62 -6.41
CA CYS A 6 -9.37 14.99 -5.13
C CYS A 6 -8.75 13.60 -5.34
N ARG A 7 -9.34 12.77 -6.21
CA ARG A 7 -8.77 11.46 -6.57
C ARG A 7 -7.42 11.55 -7.28
N ALA A 8 -7.25 12.53 -8.17
CA ALA A 8 -5.98 12.74 -8.86
C ALA A 8 -4.86 13.10 -7.87
N VAL A 9 -5.14 13.95 -6.88
CA VAL A 9 -4.17 14.26 -5.81
C VAL A 9 -3.96 13.05 -4.91
N ALA A 10 -5.05 12.39 -4.48
CA ALA A 10 -4.98 11.22 -3.62
C ALA A 10 -4.15 10.10 -4.25
N SER A 11 -4.16 9.91 -5.57
CA SER A 11 -3.37 8.87 -6.24
C SER A 11 -1.85 8.98 -6.07
N PHE A 12 -1.34 10.11 -5.52
CA PHE A 12 0.07 10.28 -5.17
C PHE A 12 0.43 9.78 -3.76
N ALA A 13 -0.55 9.42 -2.94
CA ALA A 13 -0.32 8.75 -1.67
C ALA A 13 0.16 7.30 -1.91
N GLY A 14 1.16 6.85 -1.15
CA GLY A 14 1.75 5.52 -1.32
C GLY A 14 0.89 4.41 -0.69
N THR A 15 0.12 4.72 0.34
CA THR A 15 -0.69 3.74 1.08
C THR A 15 -2.18 3.79 0.72
N ALA A 16 -2.91 2.71 0.98
CA ALA A 16 -4.37 2.68 0.78
C ALA A 16 -5.09 3.68 1.70
N HIS A 17 -4.72 3.70 2.98
CA HIS A 17 -5.25 4.62 3.97
C HIS A 17 -4.87 6.08 3.69
N GLY A 18 -3.65 6.33 3.20
CA GLY A 18 -3.22 7.66 2.76
C GLY A 18 -4.05 8.17 1.58
N ARG A 19 -4.35 7.31 0.59
CA ARG A 19 -5.23 7.64 -0.54
C ARG A 19 -6.62 8.04 -0.06
N GLU A 20 -7.24 7.20 0.75
CA GLU A 20 -8.59 7.46 1.28
C GLU A 20 -8.62 8.72 2.14
N ALA A 21 -7.66 8.88 3.06
CA ALA A 21 -7.60 10.01 3.96
C ALA A 21 -7.30 11.32 3.22
N THR A 22 -6.52 11.28 2.13
CA THR A 22 -6.29 12.44 1.25
C THR A 22 -7.58 12.84 0.53
N GLU A 23 -8.28 11.88 -0.07
CA GLU A 23 -9.55 12.15 -0.77
C GLU A 23 -10.60 12.73 0.20
N LYS A 24 -10.76 12.11 1.38
CA LYS A 24 -11.68 12.60 2.44
C LYS A 24 -11.33 14.02 2.89
N GLN A 25 -10.04 14.31 3.16
CA GLN A 25 -9.60 15.65 3.57
C GLN A 25 -9.89 16.70 2.49
N LEU A 26 -9.65 16.39 1.22
CA LEU A 26 -9.90 17.31 0.11
C LEU A 26 -11.40 17.47 -0.19
N TRP A 27 -12.23 16.51 0.19
CA TRP A 27 -13.68 16.58 0.04
C TRP A 27 -14.35 17.39 1.16
N GLY A 28 -13.85 17.29 2.40
CA GLY A 28 -14.37 17.99 3.58
C GLY A 28 -13.99 19.48 3.64
N VAL A 29 -14.43 20.28 2.66
CA VAL A 29 -14.05 21.70 2.52
C VAL A 29 -15.00 22.67 3.23
N GLU A 30 -16.09 22.18 3.84
CA GLU A 30 -16.96 23.04 4.64
C GLU A 30 -16.20 23.53 5.88
N SER A 31 -16.08 24.86 6.05
CA SER A 31 -15.50 25.57 7.22
C SER A 31 -13.96 25.65 7.38
N VAL A 32 -13.17 25.65 6.32
CA VAL A 32 -11.70 25.82 6.43
C VAL A 32 -11.30 27.27 6.78
N SER A 33 -10.61 27.47 7.91
CA SER A 33 -10.11 28.79 8.35
C SER A 33 -8.84 29.23 7.62
N TYR A 34 -8.55 30.54 7.61
CA TYR A 34 -7.28 31.09 7.07
C TYR A 34 -6.04 30.41 7.69
N GLU A 35 -6.08 30.19 9.00
CA GLU A 35 -4.99 29.53 9.73
C GLU A 35 -4.82 28.08 9.29
N ARG A 36 -5.92 27.36 9.07
CA ARG A 36 -5.87 25.98 8.59
C ARG A 36 -5.29 25.91 7.19
N SER A 37 -5.69 26.79 6.28
CA SER A 37 -5.12 26.87 4.93
C SER A 37 -3.63 27.17 4.97
N ARG A 38 -3.20 28.15 5.78
CA ARG A 38 -1.78 28.48 5.96
C ARG A 38 -0.97 27.29 6.52
N LYS A 39 -1.54 26.55 7.47
CA LYS A 39 -0.93 25.32 8.00
C LYS A 39 -0.77 24.26 6.90
N LEU A 40 -1.80 23.98 6.11
CA LEU A 40 -1.75 22.99 5.02
C LEU A 40 -0.71 23.36 3.95
N LEU A 41 -0.57 24.65 3.63
CA LEU A 41 0.45 25.15 2.70
C LEU A 41 1.86 24.91 3.25
N ARG A 42 2.12 25.29 4.50
CA ARG A 42 3.42 25.05 5.16
C ARG A 42 3.76 23.56 5.26
N GLU A 43 2.81 22.71 5.63
CA GLU A 43 2.99 21.26 5.63
C GLU A 43 3.41 20.75 4.24
N THR A 44 2.77 21.25 3.19
CA THR A 44 3.06 20.83 1.80
C THR A 44 4.44 21.31 1.35
N GLU A 45 4.80 22.55 1.66
CA GLU A 45 6.13 23.11 1.42
C GLU A 45 7.22 22.32 2.13
N ALA A 46 7.02 22.00 3.41
CA ALA A 46 7.92 21.16 4.20
C ALA A 46 8.13 19.79 3.55
N ALA A 47 7.06 19.13 3.09
CA ALA A 47 7.16 17.85 2.39
C ALA A 47 7.88 17.96 1.03
N VAL A 48 7.68 19.04 0.27
CA VAL A 48 8.44 19.29 -0.98
C VAL A 48 9.93 19.42 -0.69
N ARG A 49 10.30 20.18 0.36
CA ARG A 49 11.69 20.31 0.81
C ARG A 49 12.28 18.95 1.18
N LEU A 50 11.54 18.15 1.94
CA LEU A 50 11.97 16.82 2.38
C LEU A 50 12.16 15.85 1.20
N LEU A 51 11.28 15.90 0.19
CA LEU A 51 11.42 15.12 -1.06
C LEU A 51 12.68 15.52 -1.86
N GLY A 52 12.99 16.81 -1.93
CA GLY A 52 14.16 17.32 -2.66
C GLY A 52 15.49 17.01 -1.99
N SER A 53 15.56 17.10 -0.66
CA SER A 53 16.79 16.87 0.11
C SER A 53 17.14 15.38 0.29
N SER A 54 16.16 14.47 0.15
CA SER A 54 16.30 13.08 0.64
C SER A 54 16.27 11.99 -0.44
N GLY A 55 16.42 12.34 -1.73
CA GLY A 55 16.63 11.36 -2.81
C GLY A 55 15.55 10.26 -2.96
N GLY A 56 14.34 10.45 -2.42
CA GLY A 56 13.26 9.45 -2.44
C GLY A 56 12.76 8.94 -1.09
N ALA A 57 13.26 9.45 0.04
CA ALA A 57 13.00 8.90 1.37
C ALA A 57 11.55 8.91 1.92
N LEU A 58 10.58 9.42 1.17
CA LEU A 58 9.16 9.41 1.57
C LEU A 58 8.37 8.38 0.75
N ASP A 59 8.96 7.23 0.42
CA ASP A 59 8.25 6.18 -0.31
C ASP A 59 7.44 5.28 0.62
N PHE A 60 6.14 5.52 0.68
CA PHE A 60 5.19 4.74 1.48
C PHE A 60 4.61 3.53 0.72
N SER A 61 4.98 3.31 -0.55
CA SER A 61 4.34 2.30 -1.41
C SER A 61 4.55 0.85 -0.94
N GLY A 62 5.59 0.59 -0.16
CA GLY A 62 5.87 -0.73 0.44
C GLY A 62 5.04 -1.06 1.68
N LEU A 63 4.20 -0.14 2.18
CA LEU A 63 3.42 -0.34 3.40
C LEU A 63 2.03 -0.89 3.13
N ASP A 64 1.76 -2.10 3.61
CA ASP A 64 0.42 -2.64 3.65
C ASP A 64 -0.35 -2.14 4.88
N THR A 65 -0.82 -0.90 4.78
CA THR A 65 -1.67 -0.28 5.80
C THR A 65 -2.99 -1.03 6.05
N VAL A 66 -3.48 -1.82 5.10
CA VAL A 66 -4.71 -2.61 5.27
C VAL A 66 -4.44 -3.81 6.16
N ALA A 67 -3.30 -4.49 5.95
CA ALA A 67 -2.86 -5.57 6.84
C ALA A 67 -2.53 -5.06 8.25
N VAL A 68 -1.96 -3.85 8.39
CA VAL A 68 -1.77 -3.23 9.72
C VAL A 68 -3.11 -2.94 10.41
N GLU A 69 -4.08 -2.36 9.70
CA GLU A 69 -5.42 -2.12 10.27
C GLU A 69 -6.10 -3.44 10.65
N SER A 70 -5.97 -4.47 9.80
CA SER A 70 -6.44 -5.83 10.11
C SER A 70 -5.78 -6.37 11.38
N ALA A 71 -4.47 -6.19 11.54
CA ALA A 71 -3.75 -6.57 12.76
C ALA A 71 -4.34 -5.86 13.99
N ILE A 72 -4.51 -4.53 13.94
CA ILE A 72 -5.06 -3.75 15.05
C ILE A 72 -6.48 -4.24 15.41
N ASN A 73 -7.34 -4.44 14.42
CA ASN A 73 -8.72 -4.88 14.61
C ASN A 73 -8.80 -6.32 15.14
N CYS A 74 -7.95 -7.23 14.64
CA CYS A 74 -7.87 -8.60 15.13
C CYS A 74 -7.44 -8.63 16.60
N VAL A 75 -6.36 -7.93 16.94
CA VAL A 75 -5.81 -7.95 18.30
C VAL A 75 -6.75 -7.25 19.29
N SER A 76 -7.31 -6.09 18.93
CA SER A 76 -8.31 -5.40 19.77
C SER A 76 -9.60 -6.21 19.96
N GLY A 77 -10.01 -6.97 18.94
CA GLY A 77 -11.16 -7.87 18.99
C GLY A 77 -10.90 -9.20 19.71
N GLY A 78 -9.69 -9.44 20.21
CA GLY A 78 -9.30 -10.68 20.89
C GLY A 78 -9.10 -11.89 19.97
N SER A 79 -8.96 -11.66 18.67
CA SER A 79 -8.63 -12.70 17.69
C SER A 79 -7.11 -12.90 17.59
N VAL A 80 -6.69 -14.12 17.25
CA VAL A 80 -5.28 -14.44 17.02
C VAL A 80 -4.81 -13.80 15.71
N ILE A 81 -3.67 -13.11 15.75
CA ILE A 81 -3.07 -12.47 14.58
C ILE A 81 -2.56 -13.50 13.57
N LYS A 82 -2.64 -13.17 12.28
CA LYS A 82 -2.01 -13.95 11.20
C LYS A 82 -0.57 -13.50 10.99
N GLY A 83 0.28 -14.37 10.44
CA GLY A 83 1.69 -14.01 10.19
C GLY A 83 1.87 -12.82 9.23
N GLN A 84 1.02 -12.70 8.20
CA GLN A 84 1.01 -11.55 7.29
C GLN A 84 0.71 -10.22 7.99
N GLU A 85 -0.26 -10.23 8.91
CA GLU A 85 -0.62 -9.08 9.72
C GLU A 85 0.53 -8.69 10.66
N ALA A 86 1.21 -9.68 11.26
CA ALA A 86 2.38 -9.43 12.10
C ALA A 86 3.55 -8.83 11.31
N MET A 87 3.81 -9.31 10.09
CA MET A 87 4.86 -8.76 9.23
C MET A 87 4.53 -7.35 8.71
N ALA A 88 3.26 -7.03 8.52
CA ALA A 88 2.83 -5.66 8.21
C ALA A 88 3.13 -4.70 9.37
N VAL A 89 2.93 -5.12 10.63
CA VAL A 89 3.32 -4.34 11.81
C VAL A 89 4.83 -4.11 11.85
N VAL A 90 5.64 -5.14 11.57
CA VAL A 90 7.11 -5.00 11.46
C VAL A 90 7.49 -3.98 10.39
N SER A 91 6.86 -4.08 9.22
CA SER A 91 7.14 -3.21 8.07
C SER A 91 6.83 -1.74 8.41
N LEU A 92 5.71 -1.47 9.08
CA LEU A 92 5.38 -0.14 9.59
C LEU A 92 6.44 0.37 10.57
N MET A 93 6.82 -0.43 11.56
CA MET A 93 7.80 -0.04 12.58
C MET A 93 9.17 0.29 11.98
N LEU A 94 9.68 -0.56 11.09
CA LEU A 94 10.96 -0.34 10.41
C LEU A 94 10.91 0.86 9.47
N PHE A 95 9.78 1.07 8.79
CA PHE A 95 9.57 2.25 7.97
C PHE A 95 9.64 3.52 8.79
N VAL A 96 8.94 3.58 9.94
CA VAL A 96 8.99 4.75 10.82
C VAL A 96 10.41 5.00 11.32
N GLU A 97 11.15 3.97 11.72
CA GLU A 97 12.55 4.13 12.13
C GLU A 97 13.41 4.74 11.01
N SER A 98 13.31 4.22 9.78
CA SER A 98 14.00 4.75 8.60
C SER A 98 13.61 6.21 8.29
N LEU A 99 12.32 6.51 8.40
CA LEU A 99 11.77 7.84 8.17
C LEU A 99 12.33 8.85 9.20
N GLN A 100 12.39 8.47 10.48
CA GLN A 100 12.97 9.31 11.53
C GLN A 100 14.45 9.61 11.26
N VAL A 101 15.24 8.62 10.83
CA VAL A 101 16.66 8.83 10.47
C VAL A 101 16.78 9.84 9.33
N THR A 102 15.94 9.70 8.30
CA THR A 102 15.97 10.58 7.14
C THR A 102 15.56 12.02 7.52
N ILE A 103 14.47 12.18 8.27
CA ILE A 103 14.01 13.50 8.71
C ILE A 103 15.10 14.20 9.54
N ARG A 104 15.74 13.48 10.48
CA ARG A 104 16.85 14.04 11.28
C ARG A 104 18.04 14.44 10.41
N ALA A 105 18.33 13.72 9.34
CA ALA A 105 19.39 14.08 8.39
C ALA A 105 19.02 15.35 7.60
N ALA A 106 17.77 15.48 7.14
CA ALA A 106 17.28 16.65 6.44
C ALA A 106 17.28 17.91 7.33
N MET A 107 16.88 17.78 8.61
CA MET A 107 16.88 18.88 9.57
C MET A 107 18.29 19.39 9.92
N LYS A 108 19.34 18.59 9.70
CA LYS A 108 20.74 18.99 9.95
C LYS A 108 21.37 19.77 8.80
N GLN A 109 20.68 19.94 7.67
CA GLN A 109 21.25 20.62 6.50
C GLN A 109 21.42 22.13 6.74
N ASP A 110 20.39 22.79 7.25
CA ASP A 110 20.37 24.23 7.56
C ASP A 110 19.26 24.56 8.57
N GLU A 111 19.35 25.73 9.21
CA GLU A 111 18.39 26.19 10.24
C GLU A 111 16.98 26.39 9.67
N ASP A 112 16.86 26.83 8.42
CA ASP A 112 15.57 27.02 7.75
C ASP A 112 14.83 25.68 7.58
N SER A 113 15.57 24.63 7.19
CA SER A 113 15.04 23.27 7.06
C SER A 113 14.59 22.71 8.40
N HIS A 114 15.35 22.95 9.47
CA HIS A 114 14.91 22.60 10.82
C HIS A 114 13.57 23.24 11.18
N ASN A 115 13.46 24.55 11.00
CA ASN A 115 12.26 25.32 11.37
C ASN A 115 11.05 24.99 10.51
N LEU A 116 11.25 24.66 9.24
CA LEU A 116 10.20 24.28 8.31
C LEU A 116 9.68 22.85 8.57
N LEU A 117 10.57 21.90 8.85
CA LEU A 117 10.22 20.49 9.02
C LEU A 117 9.63 20.17 10.39
N LEU A 118 10.12 20.82 11.45
CA LEU A 118 9.74 20.51 12.84
C LEU A 118 8.21 20.43 13.05
N PRO A 119 7.38 21.39 12.61
CA PRO A 119 5.93 21.34 12.85
C PRO A 119 5.20 20.20 12.14
N LEU A 120 5.81 19.62 11.09
CA LEU A 120 5.27 18.48 10.34
C LEU A 120 5.73 17.16 10.95
N THR A 121 6.94 17.12 11.50
CA THR A 121 7.61 15.86 11.84
C THR A 121 7.82 15.62 13.34
N GLU A 122 7.47 16.56 14.20
CA GLU A 122 7.61 16.44 15.66
C GLU A 122 7.03 15.13 16.19
N THR A 123 5.75 14.85 15.88
CA THR A 123 5.06 13.66 16.40
C THR A 123 5.69 12.35 15.90
N ILE A 124 6.10 12.26 14.63
CA ILE A 124 6.75 11.05 14.11
C ILE A 124 8.18 10.89 14.64
N LEU A 125 8.87 11.99 14.98
CA LEU A 125 10.22 11.96 15.55
C LEU A 125 10.24 11.52 17.02
N ASP A 126 9.17 11.85 17.75
CA ASP A 126 8.97 11.47 19.16
C ASP A 126 8.36 10.07 19.32
N ALA A 127 7.79 9.52 18.23
CA ALA A 127 7.21 8.19 18.25
C ALA A 127 8.24 7.10 18.60
N VAL A 128 7.84 6.15 19.44
CA VAL A 128 8.72 5.10 19.96
C VAL A 128 8.56 3.83 19.14
N VAL A 129 9.65 3.36 18.52
CA VAL A 129 9.66 2.09 17.79
C VAL A 129 10.22 0.97 18.68
N SER A 130 9.38 -0.02 19.01
CA SER A 130 9.75 -1.14 19.87
C SER A 130 10.59 -2.18 19.12
N LYS A 131 11.92 -2.07 19.22
CA LYS A 131 12.87 -3.04 18.63
C LYS A 131 12.70 -4.46 19.16
N LEU A 132 12.24 -4.58 20.41
CA LEU A 132 11.96 -5.87 21.05
C LEU A 132 10.75 -6.56 20.41
N LEU A 133 9.70 -5.80 20.06
CA LEU A 133 8.55 -6.33 19.36
C LEU A 133 8.92 -6.76 17.94
N VAL A 134 9.61 -5.90 17.19
CA VAL A 134 10.09 -6.22 15.83
C VAL A 134 10.86 -7.54 15.83
N LYS A 135 11.85 -7.68 16.72
CA LYS A 135 12.61 -8.91 16.84
C LYS A 135 11.75 -10.11 17.25
N SER A 136 10.83 -9.93 18.21
CA SER A 136 9.92 -11.00 18.64
C SER A 136 9.05 -11.53 17.51
N ILE A 137 8.59 -10.65 16.60
CA ILE A 137 7.83 -11.06 15.42
C ILE A 137 8.75 -11.81 14.45
N GLN A 138 9.91 -11.24 14.12
CA GLN A 138 10.87 -11.82 13.16
C GLN A 138 11.47 -13.17 13.62
N ASP A 139 11.57 -13.42 14.92
CA ASP A 139 12.04 -14.70 15.47
C ASP A 139 10.99 -15.83 15.30
N VAL A 140 9.72 -15.47 15.15
CA VAL A 140 8.56 -16.39 15.09
C VAL A 140 7.99 -16.52 13.68
N ILE A 141 8.02 -15.44 12.90
CA ILE A 141 7.38 -15.33 11.58
C ILE A 141 8.46 -15.09 10.51
N ASP A 142 8.29 -15.72 9.36
CA ASP A 142 9.13 -15.53 8.18
C ASP A 142 8.61 -14.43 7.25
N ASP A 143 9.43 -14.01 6.30
CA ASP A 143 9.10 -12.89 5.41
C ASP A 143 7.85 -13.17 4.55
N ASP A 144 7.54 -14.44 4.31
CA ASP A 144 6.32 -14.91 3.62
C ASP A 144 5.10 -15.07 4.56
N GLY A 145 5.22 -14.65 5.82
CA GLY A 145 4.16 -14.74 6.83
C GLY A 145 3.94 -16.15 7.40
N SER A 146 4.78 -17.14 7.07
CA SER A 146 4.71 -18.47 7.68
C SER A 146 5.35 -18.48 9.07
N VAL A 147 4.89 -19.39 9.94
CA VAL A 147 5.48 -19.56 11.28
C VAL A 147 6.77 -20.37 11.15
N LYS A 148 7.88 -19.85 11.70
CA LYS A 148 9.21 -20.49 11.67
C LYS A 148 9.26 -21.73 12.56
N ASP A 149 10.09 -22.70 12.20
CA ASP A 149 10.41 -23.84 13.08
C ASP A 149 11.04 -23.40 14.41
N THR A 150 11.68 -22.22 14.44
CA THR A 150 12.26 -21.63 15.64
C THR A 150 11.22 -21.07 16.60
N ALA A 151 9.95 -20.97 16.20
CA ALA A 151 8.87 -20.45 17.05
C ALA A 151 8.64 -21.31 18.30
N SER A 152 8.78 -22.64 18.18
CA SER A 152 8.79 -23.55 19.33
C SER A 152 9.49 -24.88 19.00
N PRO A 153 10.15 -25.51 19.99
CA PRO A 153 10.76 -26.83 19.79
C PRO A 153 9.72 -27.91 19.49
N GLU A 154 8.49 -27.77 20.01
CA GLU A 154 7.38 -28.67 19.72
C GLU A 154 6.94 -28.58 18.25
N LEU A 155 6.82 -27.37 17.69
CA LEU A 155 6.43 -27.16 16.29
C LEU A 155 7.42 -27.86 15.36
N ARG A 156 8.72 -27.64 15.59
CA ARG A 156 9.77 -28.32 14.84
C ARG A 156 9.64 -29.84 14.92
N ARG A 157 9.47 -30.38 16.14
CA ARG A 157 9.30 -31.83 16.34
C ARG A 157 8.09 -32.38 15.58
N TYR A 158 6.96 -31.66 15.57
CA TYR A 158 5.76 -32.09 14.86
C TYR A 158 5.92 -32.02 13.34
N ARG A 159 6.60 -31.00 12.81
CA ARG A 159 6.93 -30.90 11.38
C ARG A 159 7.89 -32.02 10.94
N ASP A 160 8.90 -32.32 11.74
CA ASP A 160 9.80 -33.46 11.50
C ASP A 160 9.02 -34.79 11.50
N GLN A 161 8.04 -34.95 12.42
CA GLN A 161 7.16 -36.12 12.45
C GLN A 161 6.28 -36.22 11.20
N VAL A 162 5.68 -35.11 10.75
CA VAL A 162 4.91 -35.05 9.50
C VAL A 162 5.77 -35.48 8.32
N GLN A 163 6.97 -34.92 8.17
CA GLN A 163 7.88 -35.25 7.07
C GLN A 163 8.29 -36.74 7.09
N ALA A 164 8.56 -37.29 8.27
CA ALA A 164 8.89 -38.70 8.44
C ALA A 164 7.72 -39.62 8.08
N LEU A 165 6.49 -39.26 8.49
CA LEU A 165 5.27 -40.01 8.17
C LEU A 165 4.93 -39.93 6.69
N GLU A 166 5.04 -38.77 6.07
CA GLU A 166 4.87 -38.58 4.62
C GLU A 166 5.86 -39.45 3.84
N SER A 167 7.14 -39.45 4.23
CA SER A 167 8.16 -40.28 3.59
C SER A 167 7.85 -41.78 3.71
N ARG A 168 7.41 -42.24 4.88
CA ARG A 168 7.01 -43.65 5.10
C ARG A 168 5.76 -44.02 4.29
N LEU A 169 4.79 -43.11 4.22
CA LEU A 169 3.55 -43.31 3.49
C LEU A 169 3.79 -43.37 1.98
N CYS A 170 4.61 -42.47 1.43
CA CYS A 170 5.02 -42.53 0.03
C CYS A 170 5.73 -43.86 -0.30
N GLN A 171 6.70 -44.28 0.52
CA GLN A 171 7.38 -45.57 0.33
C GLN A 171 6.44 -46.77 0.42
N LEU A 172 5.41 -46.72 1.27
CA LEU A 172 4.39 -47.76 1.36
C LEU A 172 3.54 -47.79 0.09
N MET A 173 3.06 -46.63 -0.38
CA MET A 173 2.26 -46.53 -1.60
C MET A 173 3.03 -47.00 -2.83
N ASP A 174 4.29 -46.61 -2.98
CA ASP A 174 5.14 -47.04 -4.10
C ASP A 174 5.32 -48.57 -4.11
N LYS A 175 5.48 -49.19 -2.94
CA LYS A 175 5.56 -50.66 -2.83
C LYS A 175 4.23 -51.32 -3.20
N LEU A 176 3.11 -50.75 -2.78
CA LEU A 176 1.78 -51.28 -3.10
C LEU A 176 1.50 -51.21 -4.60
N ILE A 177 1.78 -50.08 -5.24
CA ILE A 177 1.63 -49.91 -6.69
C ILE A 177 2.50 -50.92 -7.43
N ARG A 178 3.81 -50.99 -7.11
CA ARG A 178 4.75 -51.92 -7.76
C ARG A 178 4.36 -53.40 -7.63
N ASN A 179 3.74 -53.79 -6.52
CA ASN A 179 3.31 -55.18 -6.30
C ASN A 179 2.01 -55.51 -7.04
N ALA A 180 1.18 -54.52 -7.33
CA ALA A 180 -0.10 -54.70 -8.03
C ALA A 180 0.01 -54.57 -9.55
N ASP A 181 1.07 -53.93 -10.06
CA ASP A 181 1.27 -53.58 -11.47
C ASP A 181 1.65 -54.77 -12.38
N ASN A 182 1.00 -55.92 -12.21
CA ASN A 182 1.24 -57.09 -13.04
C ASN A 182 0.45 -57.08 -14.36
N GLU A 183 -0.67 -56.35 -14.52
CA GLU A 183 -1.28 -56.13 -15.85
C GLU A 183 -2.18 -54.86 -15.94
N ALA A 184 -1.85 -53.97 -16.88
CA ALA A 184 -2.72 -53.07 -17.65
C ALA A 184 -3.58 -51.99 -16.93
N SER A 185 -3.49 -51.77 -15.62
CA SER A 185 -4.21 -50.69 -14.92
C SER A 185 -3.29 -49.55 -14.49
N LEU A 186 -3.53 -48.32 -14.99
CA LEU A 186 -2.83 -47.11 -14.54
C LEU A 186 -3.24 -46.79 -13.09
N SER A 187 -2.37 -47.18 -12.15
CA SER A 187 -2.51 -46.87 -10.72
C SER A 187 -1.58 -45.70 -10.36
N GLU A 188 -2.14 -44.63 -9.81
CA GLU A 188 -1.38 -43.44 -9.43
C GLU A 188 -1.65 -43.06 -7.98
N VAL A 189 -0.61 -42.63 -7.25
CA VAL A 189 -0.78 -42.06 -5.91
C VAL A 189 -1.49 -40.72 -6.02
N SER A 190 -2.54 -40.52 -5.23
CA SER A 190 -3.32 -39.29 -5.19
C SER A 190 -3.66 -38.92 -3.75
N ILE A 191 -3.99 -37.65 -3.51
CA ILE A 191 -4.41 -37.18 -2.19
C ILE A 191 -5.87 -36.76 -2.25
N VAL A 192 -6.70 -37.32 -1.35
CA VAL A 192 -8.11 -36.98 -1.20
C VAL A 192 -8.38 -36.61 0.26
N ASN A 193 -8.90 -35.40 0.50
CA ASN A 193 -9.16 -34.87 1.85
C ASN A 193 -7.91 -34.96 2.77
N GLY A 194 -6.72 -34.76 2.19
CA GLY A 194 -5.44 -34.86 2.91
C GLY A 194 -4.98 -36.30 3.21
N ARG A 195 -5.72 -37.33 2.81
CA ARG A 195 -5.34 -38.74 2.94
C ARG A 195 -4.71 -39.23 1.64
N CYS A 196 -3.62 -39.99 1.75
CA CYS A 196 -2.97 -40.59 0.61
C CYS A 196 -3.74 -41.84 0.18
N CYS A 197 -4.06 -41.93 -1.11
CA CYS A 197 -4.87 -42.99 -1.70
C CYS A 197 -4.32 -43.38 -3.08
N ILE A 198 -4.81 -44.51 -3.59
CA ILE A 198 -4.49 -44.99 -4.93
C ILE A 198 -5.70 -44.71 -5.82
N LYS A 199 -5.45 -44.00 -6.92
CA LYS A 199 -6.42 -43.79 -7.98
C LYS A 199 -6.41 -45.00 -8.91
N ILE A 200 -7.59 -45.56 -9.17
CA ILE A 200 -7.79 -46.67 -10.09
C ILE A 200 -8.68 -46.21 -11.23
N THR A 201 -8.21 -46.36 -12.47
CA THR A 201 -8.96 -46.03 -13.69
C THR A 201 -9.28 -47.32 -14.47
N GLY A 202 -10.57 -47.55 -14.75
CA GLY A 202 -11.08 -48.70 -15.54
C GLY A 202 -12.10 -49.59 -14.82
N ASP A 203 -12.82 -50.41 -15.58
CA ASP A 203 -13.96 -51.25 -15.13
C ASP A 203 -13.58 -52.48 -14.28
N LYS A 204 -12.29 -52.72 -14.01
CA LYS A 204 -11.87 -53.85 -13.18
C LYS A 204 -12.00 -53.48 -11.70
N SER A 205 -12.95 -54.14 -11.02
CA SER A 205 -13.09 -54.15 -9.57
C SER A 205 -11.74 -54.36 -8.89
N SER A 206 -11.30 -53.33 -8.17
CA SER A 206 -10.08 -53.15 -7.37
C SER A 206 -9.25 -54.41 -7.06
N SER A 207 -7.99 -54.43 -7.51
CA SER A 207 -6.96 -55.35 -6.97
C SER A 207 -6.49 -54.96 -5.56
N PHE A 208 -6.91 -53.80 -5.06
CA PHE A 208 -6.49 -53.26 -3.76
C PHE A 208 -7.63 -53.37 -2.75
N ASP A 209 -7.37 -54.06 -1.65
CA ASP A 209 -8.25 -54.07 -0.48
C ASP A 209 -8.08 -52.75 0.30
N GLY A 210 -9.17 -51.99 0.43
CA GLY A 210 -9.11 -50.65 0.98
C GLY A 210 -10.45 -49.94 1.10
N LEU A 211 -10.40 -48.78 1.74
CA LEU A 211 -11.54 -47.90 1.98
C LEU A 211 -11.76 -46.99 0.78
N LEU A 212 -12.97 -47.02 0.20
CA LEU A 212 -13.35 -46.11 -0.87
C LEU A 212 -13.53 -44.69 -0.30
N LEU A 213 -12.70 -43.74 -0.73
CA LEU A 213 -12.76 -42.34 -0.30
C LEU A 213 -13.62 -41.46 -1.21
N SER A 214 -13.58 -41.73 -2.51
CA SER A 214 -14.34 -40.99 -3.52
C SER A 214 -14.49 -41.84 -4.78
N SER A 215 -15.60 -41.66 -5.51
CA SER A 215 -15.83 -42.29 -6.81
C SER A 215 -16.36 -41.25 -7.79
N GLY A 216 -15.69 -41.10 -8.95
CA GLY A 216 -16.08 -40.17 -10.00
C GLY A 216 -16.23 -40.87 -11.35
N SER A 217 -17.33 -40.59 -12.06
CA SER A 217 -17.69 -41.24 -13.33
C SER A 217 -16.59 -41.18 -14.40
N ASP A 218 -15.89 -40.06 -14.52
CA ASP A 218 -14.77 -39.87 -15.48
C ASP A 218 -13.38 -39.95 -14.81
N ALA A 219 -13.33 -39.89 -13.47
CA ALA A 219 -12.08 -39.73 -12.73
C ALA A 219 -11.55 -41.05 -12.13
N GLY A 220 -12.35 -42.12 -12.12
CA GLY A 220 -11.99 -43.38 -11.46
C GLY A 220 -12.32 -43.39 -9.95
N SER A 221 -12.02 -44.51 -9.30
CA SER A 221 -12.24 -44.69 -7.86
C SER A 221 -10.95 -44.43 -7.09
N MET A 222 -11.07 -43.72 -5.96
CA MET A 222 -9.98 -43.40 -5.05
C MET A 222 -10.06 -44.29 -3.82
N ILE A 223 -9.11 -45.20 -3.67
CA ILE A 223 -9.10 -46.21 -2.61
C ILE A 223 -7.91 -45.98 -1.69
N GLU A 224 -8.18 -45.89 -0.40
CA GLU A 224 -7.16 -45.90 0.65
C GLU A 224 -6.86 -47.36 1.04
N PRO A 225 -5.64 -47.88 0.77
CA PRO A 225 -5.29 -49.25 1.12
C PRO A 225 -5.39 -49.49 2.63
N ILE A 226 -5.94 -50.63 3.04
CA ILE A 226 -6.17 -50.93 4.48
C ILE A 226 -4.89 -50.85 5.32
N ILE A 227 -3.75 -51.22 4.75
CA ILE A 227 -2.43 -51.17 5.39
C ILE A 227 -1.90 -49.74 5.57
N ALA A 228 -2.40 -48.78 4.77
CA ALA A 228 -2.01 -47.39 4.85
C ALA A 228 -2.87 -46.56 5.82
N VAL A 229 -4.06 -47.08 6.21
CA VAL A 229 -5.00 -46.39 7.12
C VAL A 229 -4.33 -45.92 8.41
N PRO A 230 -3.56 -46.74 9.15
CA PRO A 230 -2.92 -46.29 10.39
C PRO A 230 -1.91 -45.15 10.17
N LEU A 231 -1.15 -45.19 9.08
CA LEU A 231 -0.17 -44.14 8.75
C LEU A 231 -0.85 -42.84 8.32
N ASN A 232 -1.96 -42.94 7.56
CA ASN A 232 -2.77 -41.77 7.22
C ASN A 232 -3.38 -41.12 8.47
N ASP A 233 -3.92 -41.91 9.40
CA ASP A 233 -4.48 -41.41 10.65
C ASP A 233 -3.41 -40.74 11.52
N GLU A 234 -2.23 -41.36 11.65
CA GLU A 234 -1.10 -40.79 12.38
C GLU A 234 -0.63 -39.47 11.73
N LEU A 235 -0.54 -39.43 10.40
CA LEU A 235 -0.16 -38.23 9.65
C LEU A 235 -1.17 -37.08 9.86
N GLN A 236 -2.47 -37.39 9.86
CA GLN A 236 -3.51 -36.39 10.15
C GLN A 236 -3.39 -35.86 11.58
N GLY A 237 -3.15 -36.76 12.55
CA GLY A 237 -2.89 -36.36 13.94
C GLY A 237 -1.66 -35.46 14.08
N ALA A 238 -0.56 -35.79 13.40
CA ALA A 238 0.67 -35.00 13.39
C ALA A 238 0.45 -33.62 12.74
N ARG A 239 -0.28 -33.54 11.62
CA ARG A 239 -0.64 -32.25 10.98
C ARG A 239 -1.52 -31.39 11.90
N ALA A 240 -2.48 -31.99 12.61
CA ALA A 240 -3.29 -31.27 13.59
C ALA A 240 -2.46 -30.73 14.77
N LEU A 241 -1.42 -31.46 15.19
CA LEU A 241 -0.44 -30.99 16.18
C LEU A 241 0.37 -29.79 15.69
N VAL A 242 0.80 -29.79 14.42
CA VAL A 242 1.48 -28.66 13.78
C VAL A 242 0.60 -27.41 13.81
N VAL A 243 -0.64 -27.51 13.31
CA VAL A 243 -1.59 -26.37 13.27
C VAL A 243 -1.83 -25.79 14.67
N ARG A 244 -1.99 -26.64 15.68
CA ARG A 244 -2.12 -26.20 17.07
C ARG A 244 -0.87 -25.48 17.58
N ALA A 245 0.32 -26.01 17.32
CA ALA A 245 1.56 -25.38 17.76
C ALA A 245 1.81 -24.03 17.07
N GLU A 246 1.42 -23.89 15.80
CA GLU A 246 1.42 -22.61 15.08
C GLU A 246 0.46 -21.60 15.71
N LEU A 247 -0.77 -22.02 16.03
CA LEU A 247 -1.76 -21.17 16.70
C LEU A 247 -1.28 -20.74 18.10
N GLU A 248 -0.62 -21.62 18.86
CA GLU A 248 -0.03 -21.28 20.15
C GLU A 248 1.09 -20.24 20.03
N ALA A 249 1.94 -20.35 19.00
CA ALA A 249 3.00 -19.38 18.72
C ALA A 249 2.40 -18.01 18.34
N LEU A 250 1.39 -18.01 17.46
CA LEU A 250 0.69 -16.80 17.05
C LEU A 250 -0.10 -16.16 18.21
N SER A 251 -0.68 -16.96 19.12
CA SER A 251 -1.35 -16.46 20.31
C SER A 251 -0.39 -15.72 21.23
N LYS A 252 0.80 -16.30 21.50
CA LYS A 252 1.84 -15.62 22.30
C LYS A 252 2.33 -14.35 21.63
N LEU A 253 2.39 -14.32 20.30
CA LEU A 253 2.75 -13.12 19.56
C LEU A 253 1.65 -12.05 19.62
N THR A 254 0.39 -12.49 19.55
CA THR A 254 -0.79 -11.64 19.72
C THR A 254 -0.75 -10.91 21.06
N ASP A 255 -0.42 -11.62 22.15
CA ASP A 255 -0.27 -11.02 23.49
C ASP A 255 0.81 -9.92 23.52
N LYS A 256 1.94 -10.14 22.84
CA LYS A 256 3.01 -9.14 22.75
C LYS A 256 2.60 -7.91 21.95
N ILE A 257 1.87 -8.10 20.85
CA ILE A 257 1.36 -7.00 20.03
C ILE A 257 0.28 -6.22 20.78
N LEU A 258 -0.57 -6.91 21.57
CA LEU A 258 -1.61 -6.29 22.39
C LEU A 258 -1.02 -5.28 23.39
N LEU A 259 0.14 -5.60 23.98
CA LEU A 259 0.84 -4.69 24.91
C LEU A 259 1.33 -3.38 24.24
N GLU A 260 1.49 -3.37 22.93
CA GLU A 260 2.03 -2.26 22.13
C GLU A 260 0.96 -1.67 21.19
N LEU A 261 -0.31 -2.08 21.34
CA LEU A 261 -1.38 -1.79 20.39
C LEU A 261 -1.59 -0.28 20.19
N ASP A 262 -1.65 0.48 21.28
CA ASP A 262 -1.81 1.94 21.24
C ASP A 262 -0.67 2.60 20.47
N ASN A 263 0.56 2.13 20.69
CA ASN A 263 1.75 2.63 20.01
C ASN A 263 1.69 2.33 18.50
N ILE A 264 1.31 1.10 18.13
CA ILE A 264 1.13 0.71 16.72
C ILE A 264 0.07 1.57 16.04
N GLN A 265 -1.04 1.87 16.73
CA GLN A 265 -2.09 2.74 16.21
C GLN A 265 -1.59 4.18 15.98
N ILE A 266 -0.79 4.72 16.91
CA ILE A 266 -0.14 6.03 16.75
C ILE A 266 0.79 6.02 15.54
N LEU A 267 1.68 5.02 15.43
CA LEU A 267 2.61 4.89 14.30
C LEU A 267 1.87 4.85 12.96
N MET A 268 0.77 4.10 12.91
CA MET A 268 -0.08 3.97 11.73
C MET A 268 -0.74 5.33 11.38
N GLN A 269 -1.31 6.02 12.37
CA GLN A 269 -1.96 7.32 12.18
C GLN A 269 -0.98 8.42 11.72
N GLU A 270 0.21 8.47 12.31
CA GLU A 270 1.25 9.43 11.93
C GLU A 270 1.78 9.16 10.53
N THR A 271 1.97 7.88 10.18
CA THR A 271 2.38 7.47 8.84
C THR A 271 1.34 7.87 7.79
N VAL A 272 0.05 7.61 8.03
CA VAL A 272 -1.04 8.05 7.15
C VAL A 272 -1.11 9.57 7.07
N THR A 273 -0.81 10.27 8.17
CA THR A 273 -0.77 11.75 8.19
C THR A 273 0.33 12.30 7.30
N LEU A 274 1.53 11.75 7.38
CA LEU A 274 2.64 12.17 6.53
C LEU A 274 2.43 11.77 5.06
N ASP A 275 1.82 10.62 4.79
CA ASP A 275 1.51 10.18 3.42
C ASP A 275 0.51 11.13 2.73
N LYS A 276 -0.51 11.63 3.44
CA LYS A 276 -1.43 12.67 2.91
C LYS A 276 -0.68 13.93 2.47
N VAL A 277 0.22 14.43 3.32
CA VAL A 277 0.98 15.65 3.03
C VAL A 277 1.94 15.40 1.87
N THR A 278 2.58 14.23 1.85
CA THR A 278 3.47 13.80 0.77
C THR A 278 2.73 13.68 -0.55
N ALA A 279 1.47 13.20 -0.56
CA ALA A 279 0.65 13.13 -1.76
C ALA A 279 0.42 14.52 -2.37
N ARG A 280 0.10 15.54 -1.56
CA ARG A 280 -0.01 16.93 -2.02
C ARG A 280 1.31 17.46 -2.58
N ALA A 281 2.42 17.19 -1.89
CA ALA A 281 3.75 17.62 -2.31
C ALA A 281 4.16 16.99 -3.64
N ARG A 282 3.99 15.67 -3.78
CA ARG A 282 4.27 14.94 -5.03
C ARG A 282 3.38 15.40 -6.18
N TYR A 283 2.10 15.62 -5.92
CA TYR A 283 1.19 16.20 -6.90
C TYR A 283 1.72 17.57 -7.35
N SER A 284 2.11 18.45 -6.41
CA SER A 284 2.70 19.74 -6.73
C SER A 284 3.94 19.59 -7.61
N ILE A 285 4.89 18.72 -7.26
CA ILE A 285 6.12 18.50 -8.04
C ILE A 285 5.81 17.95 -9.44
N ALA A 286 4.90 16.96 -9.55
CA ALA A 286 4.57 16.33 -10.83
C ALA A 286 3.91 17.30 -11.82
N TYR A 287 3.21 18.31 -11.31
CA TYR A 287 2.49 19.30 -12.12
C TYR A 287 3.11 20.71 -12.08
N ASP A 288 4.33 20.84 -11.56
CA ASP A 288 5.04 22.12 -11.42
C ASP A 288 4.21 23.19 -10.68
N GLY A 289 3.58 22.76 -9.59
CA GLY A 289 2.72 23.58 -8.74
C GLY A 289 3.50 24.65 -7.99
N THR A 290 2.91 25.85 -7.91
CA THR A 290 3.45 27.01 -7.19
C THR A 290 2.77 27.18 -5.83
N LEU A 291 3.53 27.56 -4.81
CA LEU A 291 3.00 27.89 -3.48
C LEU A 291 2.16 29.19 -3.55
N PRO A 292 0.85 29.16 -3.25
CA PRO A 292 0.03 30.37 -3.30
C PRO A 292 0.22 31.26 -2.07
N ASP A 293 0.25 32.57 -2.28
CA ASP A 293 0.21 33.55 -1.21
C ASP A 293 -1.23 33.76 -0.72
N LEU A 294 -1.43 33.63 0.59
CA LEU A 294 -2.71 33.94 1.23
C LEU A 294 -2.60 35.29 1.95
N TYR A 295 -3.41 36.26 1.53
CA TYR A 295 -3.51 37.57 2.18
C TYR A 295 -4.83 37.72 2.92
N LEU A 296 -4.75 37.95 4.23
CA LEU A 296 -5.87 38.39 5.03
C LEU A 296 -5.66 39.87 5.38
N PRO A 297 -6.47 40.81 4.87
CA PRO A 297 -6.32 42.22 5.23
C PRO A 297 -6.51 42.39 6.75
N ASN A 298 -5.54 43.02 7.40
CA ASN A 298 -5.61 43.36 8.82
C ASN A 298 -6.90 44.14 9.10
N ILE A 299 -7.69 43.69 10.06
CA ILE A 299 -8.72 44.53 10.69
C ILE A 299 -7.95 45.50 11.59
N GLU A 300 -7.52 46.64 11.03
CA GLU A 300 -6.90 47.69 11.83
C GLU A 300 -7.88 48.20 12.89
N HIS A 301 -7.39 48.26 14.12
CA HIS A 301 -8.03 48.81 15.29
C HIS A 301 -8.76 50.13 15.00
N GLY A 302 -10.08 50.13 15.18
CA GLY A 302 -10.86 51.36 15.31
C GLY A 302 -10.42 52.12 16.55
N ILE A 303 -9.81 53.28 16.33
CA ILE A 303 -9.30 54.21 17.33
C ILE A 303 -10.36 54.52 18.38
N VAL A 304 -9.95 54.38 19.65
CA VAL A 304 -10.62 54.87 20.86
C VAL A 304 -10.75 56.39 20.76
N ASN A 305 -11.97 56.90 20.76
CA ASN A 305 -12.24 58.27 21.23
C ASN A 305 -13.03 58.18 22.53
N ALA A 306 -12.38 58.61 23.60
CA ALA A 306 -12.93 58.71 24.94
C ALA A 306 -14.05 59.76 25.01
N ALA A 307 -15.22 59.37 25.54
CA ALA A 307 -16.03 60.20 26.43
C ALA A 307 -17.18 59.39 27.09
N LYS A 308 -17.03 59.22 28.42
CA LYS A 308 -18.05 59.12 29.48
C LYS A 308 -18.96 57.88 29.64
N ASP A 309 -18.82 57.35 30.87
CA ASP A 309 -19.81 56.73 31.78
C ASP A 309 -20.38 55.32 31.49
N GLU A 310 -20.20 54.44 32.48
CA GLU A 310 -20.67 53.04 32.67
C GLU A 310 -22.21 52.85 32.64
N PRO A 311 -22.77 51.61 32.76
CA PRO A 311 -22.27 50.26 32.44
C PRO A 311 -23.31 49.37 31.67
N ALA A 312 -22.81 48.22 31.17
CA ALA A 312 -23.51 46.97 30.84
C ALA A 312 -24.83 46.99 30.01
N SER A 313 -24.75 46.57 28.75
CA SER A 313 -25.62 45.53 28.18
C SER A 313 -25.20 45.14 26.76
N THR A 314 -25.14 43.83 26.55
CA THR A 314 -25.51 43.09 25.34
C THR A 314 -25.29 43.71 23.96
N THR A 315 -24.61 42.91 23.12
CA THR A 315 -24.67 42.87 21.66
C THR A 315 -23.74 43.84 20.92
N SER A 316 -22.70 43.30 20.27
CA SER A 316 -22.65 43.34 18.81
C SER A 316 -21.55 42.40 18.31
N SER A 317 -21.98 41.24 17.83
CA SER A 317 -21.25 40.45 16.85
C SER A 317 -20.83 41.41 15.73
N ALA A 318 -19.54 41.76 15.68
CA ALA A 318 -18.97 42.51 14.57
C ALA A 318 -19.18 41.68 13.29
N GLN A 319 -20.23 42.01 12.55
CA GLN A 319 -20.50 41.47 11.23
C GLN A 319 -19.27 41.78 10.36
N LEU A 320 -18.46 40.76 10.10
CA LEU A 320 -17.47 40.77 9.04
C LEU A 320 -18.20 41.12 7.75
N THR A 321 -18.12 42.38 7.33
CA THR A 321 -18.66 42.86 6.06
C THR A 321 -18.16 41.93 4.95
N LYS A 322 -19.08 41.34 4.17
CA LYS A 322 -18.78 40.44 3.03
C LYS A 322 -17.98 41.21 1.98
N ARG A 323 -16.68 41.37 2.17
CA ARG A 323 -15.78 41.94 1.15
C ARG A 323 -15.46 40.85 0.12
N PRO A 324 -15.50 41.16 -1.18
CA PRO A 324 -15.16 40.21 -2.22
C PRO A 324 -13.68 39.84 -2.09
N TRP A 325 -13.39 38.56 -1.93
CA TRP A 325 -12.05 38.00 -2.01
C TRP A 325 -11.44 38.34 -3.37
N LYS A 326 -10.15 38.71 -3.39
CA LYS A 326 -9.39 38.93 -4.64
C LYS A 326 -8.55 37.70 -4.91
N LEU A 327 -8.74 37.10 -6.08
CA LEU A 327 -7.99 35.94 -6.53
C LEU A 327 -7.17 36.33 -7.75
N PHE A 328 -5.84 36.23 -7.63
CA PHE A 328 -4.91 36.53 -8.70
C PHE A 328 -4.16 35.24 -9.05
N ILE A 329 -4.41 34.68 -10.23
CA ILE A 329 -3.78 33.43 -10.67
C ILE A 329 -3.24 33.59 -12.10
N PRO A 330 -2.02 34.14 -12.26
CA PRO A 330 -1.39 34.19 -13.57
C PRO A 330 -1.08 32.77 -14.05
N ASN A 331 -1.34 32.48 -15.33
CA ASN A 331 -0.93 31.24 -16.01
C ASN A 331 -1.45 29.90 -15.41
N ALA A 332 -2.64 29.84 -14.81
CA ALA A 332 -3.17 28.64 -14.17
C ALA A 332 -3.81 27.59 -15.11
N TYR A 333 -3.37 26.34 -15.00
CA TYR A 333 -3.89 25.20 -15.78
C TYR A 333 -5.09 24.52 -15.13
N HIS A 334 -6.04 24.06 -15.94
CA HIS A 334 -7.10 23.18 -15.44
C HIS A 334 -6.49 21.83 -15.02
N PRO A 335 -6.60 21.42 -13.74
CA PRO A 335 -5.90 20.26 -13.19
C PRO A 335 -6.13 18.97 -13.99
N LEU A 336 -7.38 18.69 -14.38
CA LEU A 336 -7.73 17.45 -15.10
C LEU A 336 -7.26 17.46 -16.56
N LEU A 337 -7.19 18.65 -17.20
CA LEU A 337 -6.72 18.74 -18.58
C LEU A 337 -5.19 18.62 -18.61
N LEU A 338 -4.52 19.20 -17.62
CA LEU A 338 -3.08 19.05 -17.44
C LEU A 338 -2.72 17.57 -17.18
N GLN A 339 -3.46 16.89 -16.30
CA GLN A 339 -3.31 15.45 -16.08
C GLN A 339 -3.51 14.63 -17.37
N GLN A 340 -4.58 14.90 -18.12
CA GLN A 340 -4.83 14.23 -19.38
C GLN A 340 -3.71 14.47 -20.40
N HIS A 341 -3.20 15.71 -20.47
CA HIS A 341 -2.08 16.07 -21.33
C HIS A 341 -0.80 15.31 -20.95
N GLN A 342 -0.46 15.25 -19.67
CA GLN A 342 0.73 14.53 -19.20
C GLN A 342 0.63 13.02 -19.46
N GLU A 343 -0.53 12.39 -19.24
CA GLU A 343 -0.71 10.97 -19.53
C GLU A 343 -0.63 10.69 -21.03
N ASN A 344 -1.19 11.56 -21.88
CA ASN A 344 -1.02 11.46 -23.33
C ASN A 344 0.45 11.59 -23.74
N LEU A 345 1.20 12.50 -23.11
CA LEU A 345 2.64 12.65 -23.35
C LEU A 345 3.43 11.41 -22.91
N ARG A 346 3.05 10.79 -21.79
CA ARG A 346 3.69 9.57 -21.28
C ARG A 346 3.41 8.38 -22.20
N ARG A 347 2.17 8.22 -22.68
CA ARG A 347 1.78 7.19 -23.65
C ARG A 347 2.55 7.35 -24.95
N THR A 348 2.54 8.55 -25.53
CA THR A 348 3.30 8.83 -26.77
C THR A 348 4.80 8.59 -26.61
N LYS A 349 5.41 8.94 -25.46
CA LYS A 349 6.81 8.57 -25.16
C LYS A 349 7.04 7.06 -25.14
N LYS A 350 6.13 6.28 -24.54
CA LYS A 350 6.21 4.81 -24.51
C LYS A 350 6.05 4.22 -25.92
N ASP A 351 5.13 4.77 -26.72
CA ASP A 351 4.91 4.35 -28.10
C ASP A 351 6.15 4.63 -28.96
N VAL A 352 6.77 5.80 -28.81
CA VAL A 352 8.07 6.15 -29.43
C VAL A 352 9.16 5.15 -29.04
N ALA A 353 9.29 4.82 -27.75
CA ALA A 353 10.29 3.87 -27.27
C ALA A 353 10.04 2.44 -27.82
N SER A 354 8.78 2.01 -27.87
CA SER A 354 8.38 0.71 -28.43
C SER A 354 8.66 0.64 -29.93
N ALA A 355 8.27 1.67 -30.69
CA ALA A 355 8.54 1.77 -32.12
C ALA A 355 10.05 1.80 -32.42
N THR A 356 10.83 2.53 -31.61
CA THR A 356 12.30 2.55 -31.71
C THR A 356 12.90 1.16 -31.45
N ALA A 357 12.41 0.45 -30.43
CA ALA A 357 12.87 -0.91 -30.13
C ALA A 357 12.50 -1.90 -31.24
N GLU A 358 11.31 -1.76 -31.82
CA GLU A 358 10.85 -2.60 -32.92
C GLU A 358 11.68 -2.38 -34.20
N ILE A 359 11.93 -1.13 -34.60
CA ILE A 359 12.83 -0.82 -35.71
C ILE A 359 14.23 -1.41 -35.47
N ARG A 360 14.75 -1.31 -34.25
CA ARG A 360 16.04 -1.91 -33.88
C ARG A 360 16.03 -3.44 -34.01
N ARG A 361 14.94 -4.12 -33.64
CA ARG A 361 14.80 -5.58 -33.84
C ARG A 361 14.77 -5.94 -35.32
N ARG A 362 13.95 -5.26 -36.12
CA ARG A 362 13.85 -5.53 -37.56
C ARG A 362 15.19 -5.39 -38.28
N ARG A 363 16.00 -4.39 -37.88
CA ARG A 363 17.37 -4.18 -38.38
C ARG A 363 18.33 -5.32 -38.02
N ILE A 364 18.15 -5.96 -36.85
CA ILE A 364 18.98 -7.11 -36.43
C ILE A 364 18.61 -8.37 -37.20
N TYR A 365 17.32 -8.57 -37.48
CA TYR A 365 16.80 -9.79 -38.14
C TYR A 365 16.68 -9.68 -39.67
N GLY A 366 17.08 -8.56 -40.28
CA GLY A 366 17.13 -8.40 -41.74
C GLY A 366 15.76 -8.41 -42.43
N GLN A 367 14.74 -7.82 -41.80
CA GLN A 367 13.39 -7.68 -42.39
C GLN A 367 13.27 -6.49 -43.35
N ASP A 368 12.23 -6.54 -44.20
CA ASP A 368 12.01 -5.72 -45.41
C ASP A 368 12.25 -4.20 -45.27
N ILE A 369 13.00 -3.63 -46.23
CA ILE A 369 13.51 -2.24 -46.19
C ILE A 369 12.39 -1.21 -46.44
N ALA A 370 11.36 -1.56 -47.23
CA ALA A 370 10.28 -0.63 -47.59
C ALA A 370 9.32 -0.32 -46.42
N GLU A 371 9.09 -1.29 -45.53
CA GLU A 371 8.31 -1.05 -44.29
C GLU A 371 9.14 -0.28 -43.25
N GLU A 372 10.47 -0.36 -43.28
CA GLU A 372 11.37 0.38 -42.38
C GLU A 372 11.27 1.89 -42.60
N ASP A 373 11.24 2.36 -43.85
CA ASP A 373 11.15 3.80 -44.18
C ASP A 373 9.80 4.41 -43.74
N GLN A 374 8.72 3.64 -43.84
CA GLN A 374 7.38 4.08 -43.42
C GLN A 374 7.26 4.13 -41.89
N LEU A 375 7.79 3.12 -41.19
CA LEU A 375 7.86 3.10 -39.72
C LEU A 375 8.81 4.17 -39.17
N ALA A 376 9.92 4.45 -39.86
CA ALA A 376 10.84 5.54 -39.50
C ALA A 376 10.18 6.91 -39.64
N SER A 377 9.40 7.12 -40.71
CA SER A 377 8.61 8.34 -40.90
C SER A 377 7.55 8.51 -39.81
N GLU A 378 6.80 7.46 -39.49
CA GLU A 378 5.83 7.46 -38.38
C GLU A 378 6.49 7.72 -37.03
N LEU A 379 7.66 7.13 -36.78
CA LEU A 379 8.45 7.36 -35.57
C LEU A 379 8.87 8.84 -35.47
N ASP A 380 9.28 9.47 -36.56
CA ASP A 380 9.64 10.89 -36.56
C ASP A 380 8.43 11.80 -36.32
N PHE A 381 7.26 11.48 -36.88
CA PHE A 381 6.00 12.16 -36.53
C PHE A 381 5.62 11.98 -35.04
N MET A 382 5.85 10.80 -34.47
CA MET A 382 5.61 10.55 -33.04
C MET A 382 6.62 11.30 -32.16
N LYS A 383 7.90 11.35 -32.54
CA LYS A 383 8.94 12.12 -31.84
C LYS A 383 8.63 13.62 -31.84
N ILE A 384 8.18 14.19 -32.97
CA ILE A 384 7.74 15.60 -33.05
C ILE A 384 6.60 15.90 -32.06
N ARG A 385 5.70 14.93 -31.84
CA ARG A 385 4.61 15.03 -30.86
C ARG A 385 5.09 15.02 -29.40
N VAL A 386 6.27 14.46 -29.15
CA VAL A 386 6.91 14.32 -27.84
C VAL A 386 7.95 15.44 -27.58
N SER A 387 8.50 16.05 -28.62
CA SER A 387 9.44 17.17 -28.51
C SER A 387 8.78 18.36 -27.79
N PRO A 388 9.47 19.01 -26.85
CA PRO A 388 9.02 20.28 -26.33
C PRO A 388 8.99 21.25 -27.52
N ARG A 389 7.80 21.73 -27.91
CA ARG A 389 7.72 22.78 -28.92
C ARG A 389 8.54 23.97 -28.39
N LEU A 390 9.63 24.30 -29.07
CA LEU A 390 10.39 25.53 -28.82
C LEU A 390 9.41 26.70 -28.77
N GLY A 391 9.38 27.41 -27.64
CA GLY A 391 8.76 28.71 -27.47
C GLY A 391 7.33 28.82 -28.03
N VAL A 392 6.37 28.18 -27.39
CA VAL A 392 4.95 28.52 -27.61
C VAL A 392 4.39 29.05 -26.30
N ASN A 393 4.20 30.36 -26.24
CA ASN A 393 3.35 31.00 -25.24
C ASN A 393 1.94 30.43 -25.39
N ILE A 394 1.46 29.73 -24.36
CA ILE A 394 0.20 29.00 -24.39
C ILE A 394 -0.90 29.85 -23.75
N VAL A 395 -1.96 30.11 -24.53
CA VAL A 395 -3.09 30.98 -24.19
C VAL A 395 -4.31 30.15 -23.78
N TYR A 396 -4.94 30.57 -22.70
CA TYR A 396 -6.07 29.93 -22.02
C TYR A 396 -7.44 30.23 -22.63
N TRP A 397 -8.36 29.27 -22.50
CA TRP A 397 -9.79 29.52 -22.45
C TRP A 397 -10.41 28.89 -21.19
N HIS A 398 -11.24 29.71 -20.53
CA HIS A 398 -12.17 29.51 -19.42
C HIS A 398 -12.17 28.16 -18.67
N PHE A 399 -12.06 28.20 -17.33
CA PHE A 399 -13.16 27.81 -16.42
C PHE A 399 -12.87 28.29 -14.99
N HIS A 400 -13.92 28.83 -14.37
CA HIS A 400 -14.05 29.24 -12.97
C HIS A 400 -13.84 28.03 -12.02
N TRP A 401 -13.18 28.27 -10.86
CA TRP A 401 -13.08 27.40 -9.64
C TRP A 401 -12.00 26.28 -9.72
N ILE A 402 -11.16 25.95 -8.71
CA ILE A 402 -11.32 25.88 -7.24
C ILE A 402 -9.95 26.12 -6.53
N ILE A 403 -9.75 27.33 -6.00
CA ILE A 403 -9.21 27.60 -4.65
C ILE A 403 -10.14 28.69 -4.11
N TYR A 404 -11.34 28.32 -3.67
CA TYR A 404 -12.26 29.20 -2.94
C TYR A 404 -12.81 28.35 -1.79
N VAL A 405 -12.62 28.76 -0.53
CA VAL A 405 -13.47 29.77 0.11
C VAL A 405 -14.92 29.33 -0.03
N GLN A 406 -15.36 28.53 0.94
CA GLN A 406 -16.76 28.41 1.29
C GLN A 406 -16.90 28.88 2.73
N PHE A 407 -17.06 30.20 2.88
CA PHE A 407 -17.67 30.81 4.06
C PHE A 407 -18.81 31.74 3.61
N ALA A 408 -19.97 31.49 4.22
CA ALA A 408 -21.13 32.36 4.39
C ALA A 408 -22.06 32.65 3.19
N GLY A 409 -23.13 31.86 3.11
CA GLY A 409 -24.47 32.41 2.86
C GLY A 409 -25.43 31.49 2.12
N PHE A 410 -26.30 30.82 2.87
CA PHE A 410 -27.69 31.26 2.85
C PHE A 410 -27.88 32.25 4.01
#